data_AF-A0A1Q3EAG8-F1
#
_entry.id   AF-A0A1Q3EAG8-F1
#
_cell.length_a   1.000
_cell.length_b   1.000
_cell.length_c   1.000
_cell.angle_alpha   90.00
_cell.angle_beta   90.00
_cell.angle_gamma   90.00
#
_symmetry.space_group_name_H-M   'P 1'
#
loop_
_entity.id
_entity.type
_entity.pdbx_description
1 polymer ?
#
loop_
_entity_poly.entity_id
_entity_poly.type
_entity_poly.pdbx_seq_one_letter_code
_entity_poly.pdbx_strand_id
1 'polypeptide(L)'
;MSILPNYAAPARLSAVGNALVGQKLLLVGRMMCYDSTTGLILLCDKDDALLVDVTLCLDRSANIWVQDNFCSIQVVGHLEKCSKELIAPVLPPHLIKLPKMDTRFVLRAIRVIPTFDVEQSTWNKLADQIDPK
;
A
#
# COMPACT_ATOMS: atom_id res chain seq x y z
N MET A 1 -11.69 14.54 27.11
CA MET A 1 -10.86 13.75 26.18
C MET A 1 -11.16 14.21 24.77
N SER A 2 -10.31 15.05 24.19
CA SER A 2 -10.44 15.47 22.79
C SER A 2 -10.04 14.31 21.90
N ILE A 3 -11.02 13.69 21.24
CA ILE A 3 -10.77 12.71 20.18
C ILE A 3 -10.19 13.51 19.01
N LEU A 4 -8.87 13.58 18.92
CA LEU A 4 -8.22 14.07 17.70
C LEU A 4 -8.68 13.17 16.55
N PRO A 5 -9.05 13.72 15.39
CA PRO A 5 -9.39 12.89 14.23
C PRO A 5 -8.20 11.97 13.95
N ASN A 6 -8.47 10.67 13.87
CA ASN A 6 -7.49 9.62 13.62
C ASN A 6 -6.91 9.82 12.20
N TYR A 7 -5.90 10.69 12.08
CA TYR A 7 -5.28 11.05 10.80
C TYR A 7 -4.38 9.90 10.34
N ALA A 8 -4.26 9.76 9.02
CA ALA A 8 -3.37 8.76 8.44
C ALA A 8 -1.95 9.33 8.42
N ALA A 9 -1.01 8.67 9.09
CA ALA A 9 0.39 9.07 9.09
C ALA A 9 1.01 8.81 7.71
N PRO A 10 1.56 9.81 7.02
CA PRO A 10 2.31 9.60 5.78
C PRO A 10 3.51 8.70 6.06
N ALA A 11 3.71 7.68 5.24
CA ALA A 11 4.86 6.80 5.36
C ALA A 11 5.38 6.38 3.98
N ARG A 12 6.67 6.02 3.96
CA ARG A 12 7.31 5.34 2.83
C ARG A 12 7.14 3.82 2.99
N LEU A 13 7.06 3.09 1.88
CA LEU A 13 6.93 1.62 1.95
C LEU A 13 8.12 0.97 2.67
N SER A 14 9.33 1.47 2.46
CA SER A 14 10.55 0.94 3.09
C SER A 14 10.62 1.12 4.61
N ALA A 15 9.74 1.94 5.21
CA ALA A 15 9.63 2.13 6.66
C ALA A 15 8.59 1.19 7.29
N VAL A 16 7.82 0.44 6.48
CA VAL A 16 6.78 -0.45 6.96
C VAL A 16 7.39 -1.62 7.72
N GLY A 17 6.91 -1.83 8.94
CA GLY A 17 7.39 -2.88 9.83
C GLY A 17 6.68 -2.86 11.17
N ASN A 18 7.20 -3.61 12.15
CA ASN A 18 6.55 -3.80 13.46
C ASN A 18 6.21 -2.48 14.18
N ALA A 19 7.06 -1.46 14.05
CA ALA A 19 6.87 -0.17 14.71
C ALA A 19 5.64 0.62 14.21
N LEU A 20 5.07 0.24 13.06
CA LEU A 20 3.90 0.87 12.46
C LEU A 20 2.61 0.03 12.59
N VAL A 21 2.69 -1.16 13.20
CA VAL A 21 1.52 -2.04 13.33
C VAL A 21 0.45 -1.37 14.21
N GLY A 22 -0.81 -1.47 13.79
CA GLY A 22 -1.96 -0.83 14.42
C GLY A 22 -2.17 0.63 14.02
N GLN A 23 -1.19 1.25 13.35
CA GLN A 23 -1.30 2.63 12.91
C GLN A 23 -2.09 2.75 11.62
N LYS A 24 -2.79 3.89 11.48
CA LYS A 24 -3.42 4.30 10.23
C LYS A 24 -2.37 4.99 9.36
N LEU A 25 -2.08 4.42 8.21
CA LEU A 25 -1.05 4.92 7.29
C LEU A 25 -1.67 5.51 6.04
N LEU A 26 -0.96 6.49 5.50
CA LEU A 26 -1.12 6.98 4.14
C LEU A 26 0.15 6.62 3.37
N LEU A 27 -0.02 5.82 2.32
CA LEU A 27 1.06 5.37 1.45
C LEU A 27 0.77 5.81 0.01
N VAL A 28 1.84 6.01 -0.75
CA VAL A 28 1.78 6.11 -2.22
C VAL A 28 2.71 5.03 -2.76
N GLY A 29 2.31 4.40 -3.85
CA GLY A 29 3.12 3.40 -4.53
C GLY A 29 2.52 2.99 -5.86
N ARG A 30 3.24 2.12 -6.56
CA ARG A 30 2.81 1.54 -7.82
C ARG A 30 2.08 0.22 -7.57
N MET A 31 0.84 0.09 -8.03
CA MET A 31 0.12 -1.18 -7.99
C MET A 31 0.69 -2.10 -9.07
N MET A 32 1.26 -3.25 -8.70
CA MET A 32 1.87 -4.17 -9.67
C MET A 32 0.88 -5.20 -10.21
N CYS A 33 -0.01 -5.66 -9.34
CA CYS A 33 -1.02 -6.65 -9.68
C CYS A 33 -2.14 -6.62 -8.63
N TYR A 34 -3.27 -7.19 -9.03
CA TYR A 34 -4.47 -7.38 -8.24
C TYR A 34 -4.93 -8.84 -8.36
N ASP A 35 -5.22 -9.48 -7.24
CA ASP A 35 -5.87 -10.79 -7.18
C ASP A 35 -7.34 -10.61 -6.79
N SER A 36 -8.22 -10.84 -7.74
CA SER A 36 -9.68 -10.72 -7.55
C SER A 36 -10.27 -11.78 -6.63
N THR A 37 -9.56 -12.87 -6.36
CA THR A 37 -10.03 -13.93 -5.45
C THR A 37 -9.83 -13.53 -3.99
N THR A 38 -8.69 -12.91 -3.69
CA THR A 38 -8.31 -12.55 -2.33
C THR A 38 -8.57 -11.08 -2.00
N GLY A 39 -8.80 -10.24 -3.01
CA GLY A 39 -8.93 -8.79 -2.81
C GLY A 39 -7.60 -8.11 -2.46
N LEU A 40 -6.47 -8.79 -2.71
CA LEU A 40 -5.14 -8.27 -2.42
C LEU A 40 -4.53 -7.62 -3.66
N ILE A 41 -3.88 -6.48 -3.46
CA ILE A 41 -2.93 -5.93 -4.42
C ILE A 41 -1.50 -5.99 -3.86
N LEU A 42 -0.53 -5.92 -4.77
CA LEU A 42 0.86 -5.64 -4.42
C LEU A 42 1.18 -4.17 -4.71
N LEU A 43 1.45 -3.39 -3.67
CA LEU A 43 1.90 -2.00 -3.78
C LEU A 43 3.42 -1.95 -3.68
N CYS A 44 4.09 -1.28 -4.61
CA CYS A 44 5.55 -1.24 -4.70
C CYS A 44 6.13 0.18 -4.71
N ASP A 45 7.33 0.31 -4.14
CA ASP A 45 8.22 1.46 -4.27
C ASP A 45 9.66 0.94 -4.39
N LYS A 46 10.26 1.11 -5.57
CA LYS A 46 11.59 0.58 -5.91
C LYS A 46 11.70 -0.93 -5.59
N ASP A 47 12.46 -1.26 -4.55
CA ASP A 47 12.77 -2.62 -4.12
C ASP A 47 11.87 -3.10 -2.99
N ASP A 48 10.97 -2.27 -2.46
CA ASP A 48 10.10 -2.59 -1.33
C ASP A 48 8.65 -2.74 -1.79
N ALA A 49 7.94 -3.71 -1.21
CA ALA A 49 6.54 -3.93 -1.49
C ALA A 49 5.73 -4.28 -0.23
N LEU A 50 4.42 -4.03 -0.32
CA LEU A 50 3.45 -4.30 0.72
C LEU A 50 2.18 -4.90 0.13
N LEU A 51 1.65 -5.93 0.80
CA LEU A 51 0.30 -6.41 0.53
C LEU A 51 -0.71 -5.40 1.02
N VAL A 52 -1.68 -5.07 0.18
CA VAL A 52 -2.79 -4.21 0.55
C VAL A 52 -4.08 -4.96 0.27
N ASP A 53 -4.89 -5.12 1.31
CA ASP A 53 -6.26 -5.61 1.15
C ASP A 53 -7.16 -4.44 0.76
N VAL A 54 -7.67 -4.51 -0.46
CA VAL A 54 -8.51 -3.47 -1.07
C VAL A 54 -9.98 -3.88 -1.11
N THR A 55 -10.39 -4.96 -0.45
CA THR A 55 -11.76 -5.50 -0.53
C THR A 55 -12.83 -4.44 -0.24
N LEU A 56 -12.58 -3.52 0.70
CA LEU A 56 -13.50 -2.44 1.07
C LEU A 56 -13.47 -1.24 0.11
N CYS A 57 -12.52 -1.21 -0.84
CA CYS A 57 -12.30 -0.12 -1.79
C CYS A 57 -12.76 -0.45 -3.22
N LEU A 58 -13.34 -1.64 -3.44
CA LEU A 58 -13.81 -2.09 -4.75
C LEU A 58 -15.24 -1.61 -5.02
N ASP A 59 -15.37 -0.42 -5.58
CA ASP A 59 -16.63 0.11 -6.11
C ASP A 59 -16.58 0.27 -7.65
N ARG A 60 -17.61 0.89 -8.26
CA ARG A 60 -17.64 1.11 -9.71
C ARG A 60 -16.48 1.99 -10.20
N SER A 61 -15.97 2.89 -9.36
CA SER A 61 -14.85 3.78 -9.69
C SER A 61 -13.50 3.06 -9.62
N ALA A 62 -13.43 1.94 -8.88
CA ALA A 62 -12.21 1.17 -8.73
C ALA A 62 -11.66 0.61 -10.05
N ASN A 63 -12.52 0.41 -11.06
CA ASN A 63 -12.11 -0.03 -12.40
C ASN A 63 -11.00 0.84 -13.02
N ILE A 64 -10.92 2.12 -12.65
CA ILE A 64 -9.91 3.07 -13.16
C ILE A 64 -8.49 2.65 -12.78
N TRP A 65 -8.30 2.01 -11.61
CA TRP A 65 -6.98 1.61 -11.13
C TRP A 65 -6.79 0.09 -11.06
N VAL A 66 -7.86 -0.68 -10.80
CA VAL A 66 -7.79 -2.14 -10.67
C VAL A 66 -7.33 -2.82 -11.96
N GLN A 67 -7.71 -2.29 -13.12
CA GLN A 67 -7.35 -2.88 -14.43
C GLN A 67 -6.01 -2.39 -14.96
N ASP A 68 -5.49 -1.28 -14.42
CA ASP A 68 -4.26 -0.65 -14.89
C ASP A 68 -3.08 -1.10 -14.05
N ASN A 69 -2.49 -2.23 -14.46
CA ASN A 69 -1.23 -2.67 -13.86
C ASN A 69 -0.18 -1.56 -14.01
N PHE A 70 0.61 -1.36 -12.97
CA PHE A 70 1.65 -0.32 -12.88
C PHE A 70 1.14 1.11 -12.68
N CYS A 71 -0.17 1.32 -12.44
CA CYS A 71 -0.66 2.64 -12.05
C CYS A 71 -0.13 3.05 -10.65
N SER A 72 0.13 4.35 -10.48
CA SER A 72 0.44 4.92 -9.16
C SER A 72 -0.86 5.18 -8.41
N ILE A 73 -0.93 4.72 -7.17
CA ILE A 73 -2.08 4.90 -6.29
C ILE A 73 -1.66 5.43 -4.93
N GLN A 74 -2.56 6.20 -4.33
CA GLN A 74 -2.53 6.59 -2.93
C GLN A 74 -3.48 5.68 -2.14
N VAL A 75 -2.98 5.12 -1.04
CA VAL A 75 -3.74 4.19 -0.19
C VAL A 75 -3.75 4.71 1.24
N VAL A 76 -4.94 4.77 1.83
CA VAL A 76 -5.13 4.96 3.27
C VAL A 76 -5.63 3.65 3.86
N GLY A 77 -5.02 3.20 4.94
CA GLY A 77 -5.45 1.96 5.61
C GLY A 77 -4.82 1.78 6.99
N HIS A 78 -5.17 0.68 7.66
CA HIS A 78 -4.55 0.28 8.92
C HIS A 78 -3.53 -0.82 8.67
N LEU A 79 -2.31 -0.65 9.20
CA LEU A 79 -1.28 -1.68 9.07
C LEU A 79 -1.52 -2.79 10.10
N GLU A 80 -1.64 -4.01 9.62
CA GLU A 80 -1.78 -5.20 10.44
C GLU A 80 -0.59 -6.13 10.23
N LYS A 81 -0.32 -6.94 11.25
CA LYS A 81 0.58 -8.08 11.15
C LYS A 81 -0.21 -9.35 11.36
N CYS A 82 -0.34 -10.15 10.31
CA CYS A 82 -0.97 -11.45 10.36
C CYS A 82 -0.08 -12.45 11.13
N SER A 83 -0.74 -13.38 11.84
CA SER A 83 -0.06 -14.48 12.53
C SER A 83 0.54 -15.51 11.55
N LYS A 84 0.03 -15.55 10.33
CA LYS A 84 0.49 -16.40 9.23
C LYS A 84 0.83 -15.53 8.02
N GLU A 85 1.73 -16.03 7.19
CA GLU A 85 2.02 -15.43 5.88
C GLU A 85 0.79 -15.48 4.99
N LEU A 86 0.51 -14.36 4.31
CA LEU A 86 -0.50 -14.31 3.27
C LEU A 86 0.08 -14.76 1.93
N ILE A 87 -0.79 -15.27 1.07
CA ILE A 87 -0.43 -15.60 -0.31
C ILE A 87 -0.41 -14.29 -1.10
N ALA A 88 0.76 -13.91 -1.60
CA ALA A 88 0.90 -12.74 -2.44
C ALA A 88 0.24 -12.98 -3.82
N PRO A 89 -0.36 -11.93 -4.43
CA PRO A 89 -0.83 -12.02 -5.81
C PRO A 89 0.27 -12.46 -6.78
N VAL A 90 -0.11 -13.19 -7.83
CA VAL A 90 0.84 -13.64 -8.86
C VAL A 90 1.39 -12.42 -9.60
N LEU A 91 2.72 -12.30 -9.60
CA LEU A 91 3.42 -11.22 -10.28
C LEU A 91 3.55 -11.51 -11.78
N PRO A 92 3.53 -10.48 -12.65
CA PRO A 92 3.79 -10.65 -14.07
C PRO A 92 5.14 -11.35 -14.33
N PRO A 93 5.20 -12.34 -15.25
CA PRO A 93 6.38 -13.20 -15.44
C PRO A 93 7.59 -12.46 -16.03
N HIS A 94 7.39 -11.29 -16.61
CA HIS A 94 8.46 -10.46 -17.18
C HIS A 94 9.19 -9.61 -16.13
N LEU A 95 8.81 -9.68 -14.85
CA LEU A 95 9.53 -9.03 -13.77
C LEU A 95 10.91 -9.69 -13.58
N ILE A 96 11.95 -8.91 -13.85
CA ILE A 96 13.35 -9.35 -13.73
C ILE A 96 13.75 -9.55 -12.26
N LYS A 97 13.12 -8.82 -11.33
CA LYS A 97 13.43 -8.84 -9.91
C LYS A 97 12.15 -8.75 -9.09
N LEU A 98 12.02 -9.63 -8.09
CA LEU A 98 10.93 -9.57 -7.12
C LEU A 98 11.23 -8.49 -6.07
N PRO A 99 10.24 -7.66 -5.72
CA PRO A 99 10.41 -6.71 -4.62
C PRO A 99 10.51 -7.44 -3.29
N LYS A 100 11.22 -6.84 -2.33
CA LYS A 100 11.32 -7.30 -0.95
C LYS A 100 10.00 -7.04 -0.25
N MET A 101 9.44 -8.07 0.35
CA MET A 101 8.21 -7.98 1.11
C MET A 101 8.16 -9.07 2.18
N ASP A 102 7.65 -8.72 3.35
CA ASP A 102 7.22 -9.69 4.37
C ASP A 102 5.69 -9.81 4.27
N THR A 103 5.22 -10.96 3.79
CA THR A 103 3.79 -11.24 3.52
C THR A 103 2.94 -11.36 4.78
N ARG A 104 3.53 -11.21 5.97
CA ARG A 104 2.77 -11.08 7.22
C ARG A 104 2.26 -9.67 7.45
N PHE A 105 2.84 -8.65 6.81
CA PHE A 105 2.32 -7.30 6.88
C PHE A 105 1.29 -7.07 5.78
N VAL A 106 0.13 -6.55 6.18
CA VAL A 106 -0.94 -6.18 5.25
C VAL A 106 -1.51 -4.83 5.67
N LEU A 107 -1.72 -3.95 4.69
CA LEU A 107 -2.48 -2.73 4.90
C LEU A 107 -3.95 -3.01 4.58
N ARG A 108 -4.83 -2.93 5.58
CA ARG A 108 -6.29 -2.98 5.37
C ARG A 108 -6.75 -1.63 4.82
N ALA A 109 -6.90 -1.52 3.51
CA ALA A 109 -7.26 -0.26 2.88
C ALA A 109 -8.70 0.13 3.21
N ILE A 110 -8.86 1.39 3.58
CA ILE A 110 -10.17 2.05 3.73
C ILE A 110 -10.43 3.03 2.58
N ARG A 111 -9.38 3.42 1.84
CA ARG A 111 -9.48 4.28 0.66
C ARG A 111 -8.31 4.03 -0.27
N VAL A 112 -8.61 3.95 -1.56
CA VAL A 112 -7.62 3.94 -2.66
C VAL A 112 -7.99 5.04 -3.64
N ILE A 113 -7.01 5.81 -4.09
CA ILE A 113 -7.18 6.87 -5.08
C ILE A 113 -6.10 6.71 -6.15
N PRO A 114 -6.43 6.71 -7.45
CA PRO A 114 -5.42 6.80 -8.49
C PRO A 114 -4.69 8.15 -8.42
N THR A 115 -3.37 8.11 -8.51
CA THR A 115 -2.48 9.28 -8.44
C THR A 115 -1.42 9.20 -9.52
N PHE A 116 -1.85 9.30 -10.77
CA PHE A 116 -1.01 9.08 -11.96
C PHE A 116 0.21 10.01 -12.05
N ASP A 117 0.12 11.22 -11.48
CA ASP A 117 1.17 12.25 -11.59
C ASP A 117 2.04 12.39 -10.33
N VAL A 118 1.81 11.56 -9.29
CA VAL A 118 2.59 11.66 -8.05
C VAL A 118 3.91 10.91 -8.23
N GLU A 119 5.00 11.67 -8.22
CA GLU A 119 6.33 11.11 -8.20
C GLU A 119 6.65 10.52 -6.81
N GLN A 120 6.97 9.24 -6.78
CA GLN A 120 7.29 8.50 -5.56
C GLN A 120 8.45 9.12 -4.75
N SER A 121 9.44 9.71 -5.44
CA SER A 121 10.58 10.37 -4.78
C SER A 121 10.15 11.61 -4.00
N THR A 122 9.17 12.35 -4.53
CA THR A 122 8.58 13.53 -3.89
C THR A 122 7.73 13.12 -2.69
N TRP A 123 6.95 12.04 -2.83
CA TRP A 123 6.20 11.47 -1.70
C TRP A 123 7.11 11.06 -0.54
N ASN A 124 8.19 10.33 -0.82
CA ASN A 124 9.10 9.86 0.22
C ASN A 124 9.76 11.01 1.00
N LYS A 125 10.17 12.08 0.31
CA LYS A 125 10.69 13.29 0.96
C LYS A 125 9.67 13.95 1.89
N LEU A 126 8.40 14.01 1.46
CA LEU A 126 7.32 14.57 2.27
C LEU A 126 7.05 13.71 3.51
N ALA A 127 7.00 12.38 3.34
CA ALA A 127 6.77 11.44 4.43
C ALA A 127 7.85 11.56 5.52
N ASP A 128 9.13 11.65 5.11
CA ASP A 128 10.26 11.82 6.04
C ASP A 128 10.21 13.17 6.80
N GLN A 129 9.57 14.21 6.25
CA GLN A 129 9.41 15.52 6.91
C GLN A 129 8.29 15.55 7.95
N ILE A 130 7.21 14.78 7.72
CA ILE A 130 6.00 14.80 8.56
C ILE A 130 6.12 13.84 9.74
N ASP A 131 6.84 12.72 9.58
CA ASP A 131 7.15 11.78 10.66
C ASP A 131 8.65 11.44 10.64
N PRO A 132 9.51 12.31 11.21
CA PRO A 132 10.94 12.07 11.28
C PRO A 132 11.20 10.98 12.32
N LYS A 133 11.09 9.72 11.90
CA LYS A 133 11.56 8.58 12.70
C LYS A 133 13.08 8.50 12.74
#